data_AF-A0A0S7WYG1-F1
#
_entry.id   AF-A0A0S7WYG1-F1
#
_cell.length_a   1.000
_cell.length_b   1.000
_cell.length_c   1.000
_cell.angle_alpha   90.00
_cell.angle_beta   90.00
_cell.angle_gamma   90.00
#
_symmetry.space_group_name_H-M   'P 1'
#
loop_
_entity.id
_entity.type
_entity.pdbx_description
1 polymer ?
#
loop_
_entity_poly.entity_id
_entity_poly.type
_entity_poly.pdbx_seq_one_letter_code
_entity_poly.pdbx_strand_id
1 'polypeptide(L)'
;MKKVLTSAATISLLAIPVLALAQGATAPTVDIFTALATLTDYLFTIALIVAAIFLIIFPFSMLSAQGDPDKVARARNYILYALVGVAVAVAAKGLVALIQTIMGAGTVYVP
;
A
#
# COMPACT_ATOMS: atom_id res chain seq x y z
N MET A 1 -35.02 44.14 -15.53
CA MET A 1 -34.41 43.28 -14.47
C MET A 1 -34.27 41.81 -14.87
N LYS A 2 -35.20 41.21 -15.63
CA LYS A 2 -35.08 39.79 -16.05
C LYS A 2 -33.92 39.49 -17.02
N LYS A 3 -33.58 40.45 -17.91
CA LYS A 3 -32.54 40.27 -18.95
C LYS A 3 -31.10 40.27 -18.42
N VAL A 4 -30.85 40.96 -17.29
CA VAL A 4 -29.55 40.99 -16.61
C VAL A 4 -29.31 39.73 -15.77
N LEU A 5 -30.38 39.14 -15.24
CA LEU A 5 -30.31 37.84 -14.56
C LEU A 5 -29.96 36.71 -15.54
N THR A 6 -30.56 36.73 -16.73
CA THR A 6 -30.25 35.73 -17.77
C THR A 6 -28.85 35.91 -18.35
N SER A 7 -28.31 37.13 -18.44
CA SER A 7 -26.93 37.33 -18.92
C SER A 7 -25.89 37.01 -17.85
N ALA A 8 -26.17 37.26 -16.57
CA ALA A 8 -25.29 36.83 -15.47
C ALA A 8 -25.20 35.30 -15.39
N ALA A 9 -26.32 34.60 -15.59
CA ALA A 9 -26.37 33.14 -15.59
C ALA A 9 -25.57 32.49 -16.73
N THR A 10 -25.58 33.08 -17.93
CA THR A 10 -24.80 32.57 -19.07
C THR A 10 -23.31 32.86 -18.92
N ILE A 11 -22.93 33.98 -18.30
CA ILE A 11 -21.52 34.29 -17.98
C ILE A 11 -20.97 33.31 -16.96
N SER A 12 -21.73 32.94 -15.92
CA SER A 12 -21.30 31.92 -14.95
C SER A 12 -21.16 30.52 -15.55
N LEU A 13 -21.99 30.15 -16.53
CA LEU A 13 -21.89 28.85 -17.20
C LEU A 13 -20.65 28.78 -18.12
N LEU A 14 -20.26 29.91 -18.72
CA LEU A 14 -19.05 30.06 -19.54
C LEU A 14 -17.76 30.22 -18.72
N ALA A 15 -17.85 30.44 -17.41
CA ALA A 15 -16.68 30.52 -16.53
C ALA A 15 -16.19 29.14 -16.04
N ILE A 16 -17.03 28.10 -16.11
CA ILE A 16 -16.69 26.73 -15.70
C ILE A 16 -15.45 26.17 -16.44
N PRO A 17 -15.32 26.34 -17.79
CA PRO A 17 -14.14 25.87 -18.51
C PRO A 17 -12.88 26.63 -18.13
N VAL A 18 -12.98 27.93 -17.82
CA VAL A 18 -11.84 28.77 -17.44
C VAL A 18 -11.32 28.39 -16.04
N LEU A 19 -12.22 28.06 -15.11
CA LEU A 19 -11.85 27.55 -13.79
C LEU A 19 -11.25 26.14 -13.85
N ALA A 20 -11.73 25.30 -14.76
CA ALA A 20 -11.14 23.98 -15.02
C ALA A 20 -9.71 24.10 -15.58
N LEU A 21 -9.45 25.08 -16.45
CA LEU A 21 -8.12 25.37 -17.00
C LEU A 21 -7.20 26.13 -16.02
N ALA A 22 -7.75 26.76 -14.98
CA ALA A 22 -6.99 27.47 -13.94
C ALA A 22 -6.43 26.53 -12.86
N GLN A 23 -6.86 25.27 -12.82
CA GLN A 23 -6.16 24.22 -12.09
C GLN A 23 -4.85 23.96 -12.83
N GLY A 24 -3.84 24.79 -12.55
CA GLY A 24 -2.47 24.52 -12.98
C GLY A 24 -2.14 23.09 -12.58
N ALA A 25 -1.69 22.30 -13.55
CA ALA A 25 -1.23 20.95 -13.30
C ALA A 25 -0.16 21.03 -12.21
N THR A 26 -0.54 20.65 -10.98
CA THR A 26 0.44 20.42 -9.93
C THR A 26 1.28 19.27 -10.44
N ALA A 27 2.50 19.59 -10.92
CA ALA A 27 3.46 18.57 -11.26
C ALA A 27 3.53 17.60 -10.09
N PRO A 28 3.55 16.27 -10.33
CA PRO A 28 3.67 15.32 -9.24
C PRO A 28 4.99 15.62 -8.52
N THR A 29 4.91 16.28 -7.37
CA THR A 29 6.03 16.45 -6.46
C THR A 29 6.30 15.07 -5.89
N VAL A 30 7.25 14.37 -6.50
CA VAL A 30 7.78 13.11 -5.97
C VAL A 30 8.61 13.47 -4.75
N ASP A 31 7.93 13.58 -3.62
CA ASP A 31 8.60 13.66 -2.33
C ASP A 31 9.31 12.32 -2.06
N ILE A 32 10.56 12.39 -1.62
CA ILE A 32 11.37 11.20 -1.34
C ILE A 32 10.66 10.32 -0.30
N PHE A 33 9.98 10.92 0.67
CA PHE A 33 9.19 10.23 1.68
C PHE A 33 7.99 9.49 1.08
N THR A 34 7.30 10.09 0.11
CA THR A 34 6.20 9.46 -0.63
C THR A 34 6.69 8.28 -1.44
N ALA A 35 7.79 8.45 -2.19
CA ALA A 35 8.39 7.36 -2.97
C ALA A 35 8.84 6.18 -2.08
N LEU A 36 9.43 6.46 -0.92
CA LEU A 36 9.83 5.43 0.05
C LEU A 36 8.62 4.73 0.69
N ALA A 37 7.56 5.47 1.00
CA ALA A 37 6.33 4.88 1.54
C ALA A 37 5.69 3.92 0.52
N THR A 38 5.51 4.37 -0.72
CA THR A 38 5.00 3.55 -1.82
C THR A 38 5.87 2.31 -2.06
N LEU A 39 7.20 2.47 -2.08
CA LEU A 39 8.13 1.35 -2.23
C LEU A 39 7.99 0.34 -1.08
N THR A 40 7.88 0.82 0.15
CA THR A 40 7.72 -0.04 1.34
C THR A 40 6.41 -0.83 1.28
N ASP A 41 5.32 -0.22 0.84
CA ASP A 41 4.03 -0.90 0.69
C ASP A 41 4.05 -1.95 -0.42
N TYR A 42 4.73 -1.68 -1.54
CA TYR A 42 4.96 -2.70 -2.56
C TYR A 42 5.80 -3.86 -2.03
N LEU A 43 6.90 -3.59 -1.32
CA LEU A 43 7.74 -4.62 -0.71
C LEU A 43 6.96 -5.45 0.31
N PHE A 44 6.13 -4.81 1.15
CA PHE A 44 5.28 -5.50 2.10
C PHE A 44 4.28 -6.43 1.40
N THR A 45 3.64 -5.95 0.33
CA THR A 45 2.69 -6.74 -0.45
C THR A 45 3.35 -7.94 -1.11
N ILE A 46 4.52 -7.75 -1.74
CA ILE A 46 5.31 -8.82 -2.34
C ILE A 46 5.74 -9.84 -1.28
N ALA A 47 6.21 -9.37 -0.12
CA ALA A 47 6.61 -10.25 0.97
C ALA A 47 5.45 -11.12 1.46
N LEU A 48 4.24 -10.56 1.59
CA LEU A 48 3.05 -11.35 1.96
C LEU A 48 2.66 -12.36 0.88
N ILE A 49 2.75 -12.01 -0.40
CA ILE A 49 2.48 -12.95 -1.50
C ILE A 49 3.47 -14.11 -1.45
N VAL A 50 4.76 -13.84 -1.29
CA VAL A 50 5.79 -14.88 -1.19
C VAL A 50 5.57 -15.76 0.03
N ALA A 51 5.26 -15.17 1.19
CA ALA A 51 4.95 -15.91 2.39
C ALA A 51 3.72 -16.82 2.23
N ALA A 52 2.66 -16.34 1.56
CA ALA A 52 1.47 -17.13 1.26
C ALA A 52 1.79 -18.31 0.33
N ILE A 53 2.59 -18.10 -0.72
CA ILE A 53 3.03 -19.18 -1.62
C ILE A 53 3.79 -20.25 -0.86
N PHE A 54 4.70 -19.85 0.02
CA PHE A 54 5.48 -20.77 0.85
C PHE A 54 4.60 -21.56 1.81
N LEU A 55 3.62 -20.91 2.45
CA LEU A 55 2.64 -21.57 3.30
C LEU A 55 1.78 -22.60 2.55
N ILE A 56 1.58 -22.42 1.25
CA ILE A 56 0.82 -23.39 0.43
C ILE A 56 1.71 -24.55 -0.01
N ILE A 57 2.92 -24.29 -0.53
CA ILE A 57 3.74 -25.32 -1.19
C ILE A 57 4.46 -26.23 -0.18
N PHE A 58 5.04 -25.67 0.88
CA PHE A 58 5.89 -26.44 1.79
C PHE A 58 5.17 -27.54 2.58
N PRO A 59 3.91 -27.37 3.03
CA PRO A 59 3.17 -28.47 3.64
C PRO A 59 3.01 -29.69 2.72
N PHE A 60 2.85 -29.50 1.41
CA PHE A 60 2.79 -30.63 0.48
C PHE A 60 4.12 -31.39 0.40
N SER A 61 5.25 -30.69 0.58
CA SER A 61 6.56 -31.33 0.69
C SER A 61 6.70 -32.18 1.95
N MET A 62 5.98 -31.88 3.03
CA MET A 62 5.94 -32.74 4.23
C MET A 62 5.12 -34.00 3.97
N LEU A 63 3.97 -33.87 3.30
CA LEU A 63 3.09 -35.01 3.01
C LEU A 63 3.71 -35.99 2.01
N SER A 64 4.43 -35.48 1.01
CA SER A 64 5.14 -36.29 0.01
C SER A 64 6.50 -36.82 0.47
N ALA A 65 6.89 -36.60 1.72
CA ALA A 65 8.22 -36.96 2.22
C ALA A 65 8.46 -38.48 2.35
N GLN A 66 7.42 -39.32 2.28
CA GLN A 66 7.53 -40.79 2.35
C GLN A 66 8.32 -41.31 3.57
N GLY A 67 8.29 -40.57 4.69
CA GLY A 67 9.02 -40.92 5.91
C GLY A 67 10.46 -40.42 5.98
N ASP A 68 10.94 -39.66 4.98
CA ASP A 68 12.26 -39.01 5.01
C ASP A 68 12.25 -37.83 6.03
N PRO A 69 12.97 -37.95 7.16
CA PRO A 69 12.97 -36.94 8.21
C PRO A 69 13.57 -35.61 7.75
N ASP A 70 14.51 -35.62 6.80
CA ASP A 70 15.19 -34.41 6.33
C ASP A 70 14.27 -33.55 5.47
N LYS A 71 13.37 -34.16 4.69
CA LYS A 71 12.36 -33.43 3.92
C LYS A 71 11.32 -32.78 4.82
N VAL A 72 10.89 -33.50 5.86
CA VAL A 72 9.93 -32.99 6.85
C VAL A 72 10.54 -31.84 7.65
N ALA A 73 11.80 -31.98 8.10
CA ALA A 73 12.52 -30.96 8.85
C ALA A 73 12.70 -29.68 8.02
N ARG A 74 13.12 -29.80 6.75
CA ARG A 74 13.27 -28.66 5.85
C ARG A 74 11.96 -27.92 5.63
N ALA A 75 10.88 -28.62 5.31
CA ALA A 75 9.58 -28.00 5.08
C ALA A 75 9.03 -27.30 6.33
N ARG A 76 9.22 -27.86 7.53
CA ARG A 76 8.90 -27.16 8.79
C ARG A 76 9.67 -25.85 8.93
N ASN A 77 10.97 -25.87 8.67
CA ASN A 77 11.79 -24.66 8.75
C ASN A 77 11.32 -23.59 7.77
N TYR A 78 10.96 -23.97 6.55
CA TYR A 78 10.41 -23.02 5.58
C TYR A 78 9.09 -22.39 6.04
N ILE A 79 8.18 -23.17 6.63
CA ILE A 79 6.92 -22.65 7.20
C ILE A 79 7.21 -21.70 8.37
N LEU A 80 8.14 -22.07 9.25
CA LEU A 80 8.55 -21.21 10.37
C LEU A 80 9.14 -19.89 9.89
N TYR A 81 10.04 -19.92 8.90
CA TYR A 81 10.60 -18.70 8.34
C TYR A 81 9.56 -17.84 7.62
N ALA A 82 8.59 -18.45 6.92
CA ALA A 82 7.48 -17.71 6.34
C ALA A 82 6.64 -16.99 7.42
N LEU A 83 6.30 -17.69 8.52
CA LEU A 83 5.57 -17.10 9.65
C LEU A 83 6.35 -15.97 10.33
N VAL A 84 7.64 -16.17 10.59
CA VAL A 84 8.51 -15.13 11.17
C VAL A 84 8.59 -13.92 10.24
N GLY A 85 8.72 -14.13 8.93
CA GLY A 85 8.73 -13.05 7.93
C GLY A 85 7.45 -12.21 7.98
N VAL A 86 6.28 -12.86 8.04
CA VAL A 86 4.99 -12.15 8.18
C VAL A 86 4.92 -11.41 9.51
N ALA A 87 5.32 -12.04 10.62
CA ALA A 87 5.30 -11.42 11.94
C ALA A 87 6.18 -10.15 11.99
N VAL A 88 7.38 -10.21 11.42
CA VAL A 88 8.29 -9.06 11.33
C VAL A 88 7.71 -7.96 10.44
N ALA A 89 7.13 -8.30 9.29
CA ALA A 89 6.52 -7.34 8.39
C ALA A 89 5.35 -6.59 9.07
N VAL A 90 4.49 -7.31 9.77
CA VAL A 90 3.37 -6.73 10.54
C VAL A 90 3.89 -5.87 11.68
N ALA A 91 4.90 -6.32 12.41
CA ALA A 91 5.53 -5.55 13.48
C ALA A 91 6.12 -4.23 12.96
N ALA A 92 6.77 -4.23 11.79
CA ALA A 92 7.33 -3.03 11.19
C ALA A 92 6.24 -1.97 10.92
N LYS A 93 5.12 -2.35 10.27
CA LYS A 93 4.00 -1.41 10.04
C LYS A 93 3.35 -0.96 11.35
N GLY A 94 3.21 -1.88 12.32
CA GLY A 94 2.68 -1.57 13.65
C GLY A 94 3.52 -0.53 14.40
N LEU A 95 4.85 -0.64 14.36
CA LEU A 95 5.76 0.34 14.96
C LEU A 95 5.65 1.71 14.31
N VAL A 96 5.59 1.78 12.98
CA VAL A 96 5.40 3.06 12.26
C VAL A 96 4.07 3.70 12.64
N ALA A 97 2.98 2.92 12.68
CA ALA A 97 1.66 3.41 13.07
C ALA A 97 1.65 3.93 14.53
N LEU A 98 2.33 3.24 15.44
CA LEU A 98 2.46 3.65 16.83
C LEU A 98 3.19 5.00 16.94
N ILE A 99 4.30 5.17 16.23
CA ILE A 99 5.07 6.42 16.20
C ILE A 99 4.22 7.55 15.64
N GLN A 100 3.51 7.33 14.52
CA GLN A 100 2.60 8.32 13.94
C GLN A 100 1.51 8.76 14.92
N THR A 101 0.92 7.79 15.64
CA THR A 101 -0.11 8.05 16.65
C THR A 101 0.42 8.92 17.79
N ILE A 102 1.64 8.64 18.30
CA ILE A 102 2.26 9.40 19.38
C ILE A 102 2.66 10.81 18.91
N MET A 103 3.13 10.94 17.67
CA MET A 103 3.56 12.23 17.11
C MET A 103 2.39 13.14 16.68
N GLY A 104 1.15 12.68 16.76
CA GLY A 104 -0.02 13.44 16.28
C GLY A 104 0.01 13.69 14.77
N ALA A 105 0.89 13.01 14.04
CA ALA A 105 0.99 13.10 12.60
C ALA A 105 -0.16 12.28 12.01
N GLY A 106 -1.27 12.95 11.68
CA GLY A 106 -2.30 12.37 10.83
C GLY A 106 -1.60 11.79 9.59
N THR A 107 -1.87 10.52 9.31
CA THR A 107 -1.25 9.72 8.25
C THR A 107 -0.92 10.60 7.05
N VAL A 108 0.37 10.73 6.70
CA VAL A 108 0.78 11.40 5.48
C VAL A 108 0.01 10.74 4.33
N TYR A 109 -0.95 11.47 3.78
CA TYR A 109 -1.73 11.02 2.63
C TYR A 109 -0.75 10.96 1.46
N VAL A 110 -0.28 9.75 1.18
CA VAL A 110 0.41 9.39 -0.05
C VAL A 110 -0.71 8.98 -1.03
N PRO A 111 -1.00 9.78 -2.07
CA PRO A 111 -2.03 9.45 -3.05
C PRO A 111 -1.74 8.14 -3.78
#